data_AF-A0A2I0J5Y5-F1
#
_entry.id   AF-A0A2I0J5Y5-F1
#
_cell.length_a   1.000
_cell.length_b   1.000
_cell.length_c   1.000
_cell.angle_alpha   90.00
_cell.angle_beta   90.00
_cell.angle_gamma   90.00
#
_symmetry.space_group_name_H-M   'P 1'
#
loop_
_entity.id
_entity.type
_entity.pdbx_description
1 polymer ?
#
loop_
_entity_poly.entity_id
_entity_poly.type
_entity_poly.pdbx_seq_one_letter_code
_entity_poly.pdbx_strand_id
1 'polypeptide(L)'
;MNTSGRIRSLLFFSTLLLPTLALFLFLFSSLGLVARPRHYAATLQTLPLHIHRRHLHEEIARSHCEGTLYPELCVSTVASFPDLASKSVPQVIAATLNLTMGEVKVANSNCSIIERSWIKRLGPLERRALDDCQELFQETMDEFRNALSRSVKGGLRS
;
A
#
# COMPACT_ATOMS: atom_id res chain seq x y z
N MET A 1 37.91 22.84 36.71
CA MET A 1 36.81 23.17 35.78
C MET A 1 35.48 22.61 36.29
N ASN A 2 34.59 23.54 36.65
CA ASN A 2 33.16 23.50 36.97
C ASN A 2 32.37 22.15 37.03
N THR A 3 32.54 21.36 38.08
CA THR A 3 31.66 20.21 38.41
C THR A 3 30.39 20.65 39.18
N SER A 4 30.47 21.76 39.93
CA SER A 4 29.36 22.32 40.70
C SER A 4 28.22 22.88 39.83
N GLY A 5 28.56 23.51 38.70
CA GLY A 5 27.57 24.03 37.75
C GLY A 5 26.81 22.95 36.98
N ARG A 6 27.44 21.80 36.69
CA ARG A 6 26.78 20.66 36.03
C ARG A 6 25.74 20.00 36.93
N ILE A 7 26.03 19.82 38.22
CA ILE A 7 25.08 19.22 39.17
C ILE A 7 23.90 20.16 39.40
N ARG A 8 24.15 21.47 39.58
CA ARG A 8 23.08 22.48 39.73
C ARG A 8 22.21 22.58 38.49
N SER A 9 22.79 22.49 37.29
CA SER A 9 22.05 22.49 36.03
C SER A 9 21.18 21.24 35.87
N LEU A 10 21.70 20.05 36.19
CA LEU A 10 20.93 18.80 36.15
C LEU A 10 19.79 18.77 37.19
N LEU A 11 20.03 19.30 38.39
CA LEU A 11 18.99 19.47 39.41
C LEU A 11 17.91 20.45 38.94
N PHE A 12 18.31 21.56 38.31
CA PHE A 12 17.37 22.55 37.77
C PHE A 12 16.50 21.99 36.63
N PHE A 13 17.12 21.27 35.68
CA PHE A 13 16.40 20.58 34.61
C PHE A 13 15.47 19.50 35.15
N SER A 14 15.90 18.73 36.15
CA SER A 14 15.04 17.74 36.82
C SER A 14 13.84 18.42 37.50
N THR A 15 14.07 19.50 38.27
CA THR A 15 12.98 20.20 38.98
C THR A 15 11.99 20.91 38.07
N LEU A 16 12.36 21.32 36.84
CA LEU A 16 11.43 21.96 35.89
C LEU A 16 10.78 20.95 34.93
N LEU A 17 11.51 19.92 34.50
CA LEU A 17 11.04 18.99 33.48
C LEU A 17 10.05 17.96 34.04
N LEU A 18 10.24 17.49 35.27
CA LEU A 18 9.32 16.55 35.90
C LEU A 18 7.91 17.13 36.17
N PRO A 19 7.74 18.33 36.76
CA PRO A 19 6.40 18.87 37.00
C PRO A 19 5.70 19.30 35.70
N THR A 20 6.45 19.76 34.69
CA THR A 20 5.87 20.10 33.38
C THR A 20 5.38 18.86 32.64
N LEU A 21 6.14 17.76 32.68
CA LEU A 21 5.72 16.46 32.14
C LEU A 21 4.49 15.92 32.89
N ALA A 22 4.48 16.01 34.23
CA ALA A 22 3.35 15.58 35.04
C ALA A 22 2.06 16.39 34.75
N LEU A 23 2.18 17.70 34.58
CA LEU A 23 1.05 18.57 34.20
C LEU A 23 0.51 18.23 32.81
N PHE A 24 1.41 17.96 31.86
CA PHE A 24 1.05 17.56 30.49
C PHE A 24 0.32 16.21 30.47
N LEU A 25 0.79 15.23 31.25
CA LEU A 25 0.12 13.92 31.40
C LEU A 25 -1.24 14.05 32.09
N PHE A 26 -1.38 14.94 33.08
CA PHE A 26 -2.65 15.19 33.74
C PHE A 26 -3.67 15.87 32.82
N LEU A 27 -3.22 16.82 31.99
CA LEU A 27 -4.04 17.47 30.95
C LEU A 27 -4.45 16.48 29.84
N PHE A 28 -3.55 15.58 29.42
CA PHE A 28 -3.90 14.51 28.49
C PHE A 28 -4.91 13.52 29.10
N SER A 29 -4.79 13.24 30.39
CA SER A 29 -5.71 12.35 31.11
C SER A 29 -7.09 12.98 31.26
N SER A 30 -7.19 14.30 31.44
CA SER A 30 -8.47 15.00 31.53
C SER A 30 -9.12 15.28 30.18
N LEU A 31 -8.34 15.44 29.09
CA LEU A 31 -8.86 15.46 27.72
C LEU A 31 -9.30 14.07 27.22
N GLY A 32 -8.79 12.98 27.82
CA GLY A 32 -9.13 11.60 27.45
C GLY A 32 -10.43 11.05 28.04
N LEU A 33 -11.21 11.83 28.79
CA LEU A 33 -12.37 11.34 29.56
C LEU A 33 -13.75 11.64 28.93
N VAL A 34 -13.84 11.66 27.60
CA VAL A 34 -15.11 11.42 26.87
C VAL A 34 -14.89 10.41 25.75
N ALA A 35 -14.64 9.17 26.12
CA ALA A 35 -15.04 8.01 25.34
C ALA A 35 -15.26 6.86 26.31
N ARG A 36 -16.52 6.62 26.70
CA ARG A 36 -16.92 5.36 27.34
C ARG A 36 -16.52 4.21 26.39
N PRO A 37 -15.64 3.25 26.79
CA PRO A 37 -15.65 1.97 26.12
C PRO A 37 -16.85 1.20 26.66
N ARG A 38 -18.04 1.54 26.16
CA ARG A 38 -19.17 0.60 26.21
C ARG A 38 -18.85 -0.45 25.14
N HIS A 39 -18.86 -1.72 25.53
CA HIS A 39 -18.64 -2.92 24.71
C HIS A 39 -17.20 -3.47 24.62
N TYR A 40 -16.62 -3.87 25.76
CA TYR A 40 -15.65 -4.97 25.81
C TYR A 40 -16.36 -6.26 26.25
N ALA A 41 -17.24 -6.77 25.38
CA ALA A 41 -17.89 -8.06 25.60
C ALA A 41 -18.24 -8.76 24.26
N ALA A 42 -17.39 -8.59 23.24
CA ALA A 42 -17.56 -9.29 21.95
C ALA A 42 -16.24 -9.51 21.16
N THR A 43 -15.07 -9.39 21.78
CA THR A 43 -13.78 -9.39 21.04
C THR A 43 -12.96 -10.68 21.19
N LEU A 44 -13.42 -11.67 21.96
CA LEU A 44 -12.67 -12.93 22.15
C LEU A 44 -13.10 -14.09 21.22
N GLN A 45 -14.12 -13.90 20.38
CA GLN A 45 -14.64 -14.97 19.50
C GLN A 45 -14.29 -14.77 18.01
N THR A 46 -13.78 -13.60 17.60
CA THR A 46 -13.54 -13.26 16.18
C THR A 46 -12.09 -13.45 15.72
N LEU A 47 -11.13 -13.51 16.65
CA LEU A 47 -9.70 -13.64 16.33
C LEU A 47 -9.32 -14.97 15.64
N PRO A 48 -9.84 -16.15 16.06
CA PRO A 48 -9.47 -17.42 15.43
C PRO A 48 -9.95 -17.53 13.97
N LEU A 49 -11.18 -17.09 13.70
CA LEU A 49 -11.77 -17.15 12.35
C LEU A 49 -11.09 -16.18 11.39
N HIS A 50 -10.72 -14.98 11.86
CA HIS A 50 -10.05 -14.00 11.01
C HIS A 50 -8.66 -14.48 10.58
N ILE A 51 -7.88 -15.03 11.52
CA ILE A 51 -6.55 -15.59 11.24
C ILE A 51 -6.67 -16.79 10.28
N HIS A 52 -7.61 -17.69 10.52
CA HIS A 52 -7.83 -18.85 9.64
C HIS A 52 -8.24 -18.43 8.22
N ARG A 53 -9.14 -17.44 8.08
CA ARG A 53 -9.54 -16.89 6.78
C ARG A 53 -8.38 -16.25 6.04
N ARG A 54 -7.51 -15.51 6.74
CA ARG A 54 -6.31 -14.88 6.16
C ARG A 54 -5.34 -15.93 5.62
N HIS A 55 -5.06 -16.97 6.41
CA HIS A 55 -4.19 -18.06 6.00
C HIS A 55 -4.76 -18.83 4.79
N LEU A 56 -6.06 -19.10 4.77
CA LEU A 56 -6.72 -19.72 3.62
C LEU A 56 -6.63 -18.84 2.37
N HIS A 57 -6.81 -17.52 2.51
CA HIS A 57 -6.72 -16.58 1.39
C HIS A 57 -5.31 -16.54 0.79
N GLU A 58 -4.28 -16.62 1.64
CA GLU A 58 -2.89 -16.65 1.22
C GLU A 58 -2.53 -17.97 0.53
N GLU A 59 -3.04 -19.12 1.02
CA GLU A 59 -2.86 -20.42 0.37
C GLU A 59 -3.47 -20.45 -1.04
N ILE A 60 -4.67 -19.89 -1.19
CA ILE A 60 -5.33 -19.76 -2.49
C ILE A 60 -4.52 -18.83 -3.41
N ALA A 61 -3.99 -17.72 -2.90
CA ALA A 61 -3.12 -16.86 -3.69
C ALA A 61 -1.87 -17.62 -4.15
N ARG A 62 -1.27 -18.44 -3.28
CA ARG A 62 -0.08 -19.24 -3.59
C ARG A 62 -0.35 -20.25 -4.70
N SER A 63 -1.48 -20.94 -4.68
CA SER A 63 -1.84 -21.89 -5.75
C SER A 63 -2.03 -21.19 -7.11
N HIS A 64 -2.54 -19.95 -7.14
CA HIS A 64 -2.60 -19.16 -8.37
C HIS A 64 -1.24 -18.65 -8.87
N CYS A 65 -0.24 -18.58 -7.99
CA CYS A 65 1.07 -18.00 -8.28
C CYS A 65 2.16 -19.04 -8.54
N GLU A 66 1.84 -20.32 -8.51
CA GLU A 66 2.75 -21.42 -8.82
C GLU A 66 3.32 -21.27 -10.24
N GLY A 67 4.64 -21.38 -10.39
CA GLY A 67 5.33 -21.26 -11.68
C GLY A 67 5.46 -19.83 -12.22
N THR A 68 5.02 -18.81 -11.49
CA THR A 68 5.25 -17.41 -11.89
C THR A 68 6.72 -16.99 -11.68
N LEU A 69 7.19 -16.02 -12.47
CA LEU A 69 8.57 -15.52 -12.38
C LEU A 69 8.88 -14.83 -11.04
N TYR A 70 7.87 -14.21 -10.42
CA TYR A 70 8.00 -13.49 -9.16
C TYR A 70 6.92 -13.97 -8.16
N PRO A 71 7.09 -15.16 -7.54
CA PRO A 71 6.05 -15.79 -6.73
C PRO A 71 5.55 -14.92 -5.56
N GLU A 72 6.46 -14.29 -4.82
CA GLU A 72 6.09 -13.47 -3.65
C GLU A 72 5.35 -12.18 -4.07
N LEU A 73 5.78 -11.56 -5.17
CA LEU A 73 5.07 -10.40 -5.73
C LEU A 73 3.68 -10.81 -6.24
N CYS A 74 3.57 -11.97 -6.86
CA CYS A 74 2.29 -12.51 -7.28
C CYS A 74 1.38 -12.77 -6.06
N VAL A 75 1.85 -13.46 -5.02
CA VAL A 75 1.03 -13.77 -3.83
C VAL A 75 0.56 -12.50 -3.15
N SER A 76 1.46 -11.54 -2.91
CA SER A 76 1.08 -10.26 -2.30
C SER A 76 0.07 -9.47 -3.13
N THR A 77 0.16 -9.53 -4.45
CA THR A 77 -0.79 -8.91 -5.37
C THR A 77 -2.14 -9.63 -5.36
N VAL A 78 -2.15 -10.95 -5.59
CA VAL A 78 -3.37 -11.76 -5.74
C VAL A 78 -4.15 -11.85 -4.43
N ALA A 79 -3.45 -11.96 -3.29
CA ALA A 79 -4.07 -11.97 -1.96
C ALA A 79 -4.78 -10.65 -1.60
N SER A 80 -4.51 -9.55 -2.33
CA SER A 80 -5.20 -8.28 -2.15
C SER A 80 -6.58 -8.24 -2.82
N PHE A 81 -6.87 -9.17 -3.74
CA PHE A 81 -8.11 -9.14 -4.49
C PHE A 81 -9.32 -9.52 -3.63
N PRO A 82 -10.44 -8.77 -3.74
CA PRO A 82 -11.66 -9.13 -3.05
C PRO A 82 -12.23 -10.42 -3.65
N ASP A 83 -12.81 -11.25 -2.78
CA ASP A 83 -13.44 -12.51 -3.14
C ASP A 83 -12.51 -13.45 -3.93
N LEU A 84 -11.21 -13.47 -3.62
CA LEU A 84 -10.23 -14.30 -4.31
C LEU A 84 -10.65 -15.77 -4.37
N ALA A 85 -11.20 -16.30 -3.27
CA ALA A 85 -11.62 -17.70 -3.18
C ALA A 85 -12.72 -18.10 -4.19
N SER A 86 -13.45 -17.14 -4.78
CA SER A 86 -14.45 -17.42 -5.81
C SER A 86 -13.95 -17.12 -7.23
N LYS A 87 -12.70 -16.68 -7.39
CA LYS A 87 -12.14 -16.34 -8.70
C LYS A 87 -11.54 -17.57 -9.38
N SER A 88 -11.92 -17.79 -10.64
CA SER A 88 -11.22 -18.71 -11.53
C SER A 88 -9.87 -18.13 -11.97
N VAL A 89 -8.97 -18.96 -12.49
CA VAL A 89 -7.67 -18.51 -13.03
C VAL A 89 -7.84 -17.37 -14.06
N PRO A 90 -8.75 -17.45 -15.07
CA PRO A 90 -8.99 -16.32 -15.97
C PRO A 90 -9.44 -15.03 -15.27
N GLN A 91 -10.22 -15.14 -14.18
CA GLN A 91 -10.65 -13.98 -13.40
C GLN A 91 -9.51 -13.37 -12.57
N VAL A 92 -8.61 -14.19 -12.01
CA VAL A 92 -7.40 -13.72 -11.33
C VAL A 92 -6.46 -13.03 -12.32
N ILE A 93 -6.27 -13.61 -13.52
CA ILE A 93 -5.49 -12.98 -14.59
C ILE A 93 -6.11 -11.64 -14.99
N ALA A 94 -7.43 -11.58 -15.19
CA ALA A 94 -8.11 -10.34 -15.55
C ALA A 94 -8.01 -9.27 -14.45
N ALA A 95 -8.14 -9.66 -13.18
CA ALA A 95 -7.95 -8.75 -12.05
C ALA A 95 -6.52 -8.20 -12.00
N THR A 96 -5.53 -9.06 -12.23
CA THR A 96 -4.10 -8.67 -12.28
C THR A 96 -3.83 -7.70 -13.42
N LEU A 97 -4.32 -8.00 -14.64
CA LEU A 97 -4.18 -7.10 -15.79
C LEU A 97 -4.84 -5.74 -15.55
N ASN A 98 -6.02 -5.70 -14.93
CA ASN A 98 -6.67 -4.44 -14.58
C ASN A 98 -5.86 -3.62 -13.57
N LEU A 99 -5.29 -4.27 -12.55
CA LEU A 99 -4.42 -3.62 -11.58
C LEU A 99 -3.17 -3.05 -12.28
N THR A 100 -2.47 -3.87 -13.06
CA THR A 100 -1.26 -3.44 -13.79
C THR A 100 -1.57 -2.33 -14.79
N MET A 101 -2.72 -2.35 -15.47
CA MET A 101 -3.15 -1.26 -16.36
C MET A 101 -3.31 0.07 -15.59
N GLY A 102 -3.77 0.02 -14.34
CA GLY A 102 -3.80 1.18 -13.45
C GLY A 102 -2.40 1.74 -13.19
N GLU A 103 -1.44 0.89 -12.85
CA GLU A 103 -0.04 1.27 -12.63
C GLU A 103 0.60 1.86 -13.89
N VAL A 104 0.36 1.26 -15.07
CA VAL A 104 0.84 1.80 -16.36
C VAL A 104 0.26 3.19 -16.64
N LYS A 105 -1.03 3.41 -16.32
CA LYS A 105 -1.65 4.73 -16.46
C LYS A 105 -1.02 5.79 -15.55
N VAL A 106 -0.64 5.40 -14.32
CA VAL A 106 0.10 6.27 -13.39
C VAL A 106 1.49 6.57 -13.94
N ALA A 107 2.22 5.55 -14.42
CA ALA A 107 3.53 5.73 -15.03
C ALA A 107 3.49 6.68 -16.24
N ASN A 108 2.53 6.50 -17.14
CA ASN A 108 2.32 7.39 -18.27
C ASN A 108 2.04 8.84 -17.83
N SER A 109 1.17 9.00 -16.82
CA SER A 109 0.86 10.32 -16.27
C SER A 109 2.10 10.99 -15.65
N ASN A 110 2.95 10.21 -14.99
CA ASN A 110 4.21 10.68 -14.43
C ASN A 110 5.18 11.15 -15.52
N CYS A 111 5.28 10.45 -16.65
CA CYS A 111 6.06 10.91 -17.80
C CYS A 111 5.59 12.28 -18.29
N SER A 112 4.28 12.44 -18.51
CA SER A 112 3.74 13.74 -18.94
C SER A 112 3.95 14.85 -17.89
N ILE A 113 3.91 14.51 -16.59
CA ILE A 113 4.21 15.47 -15.51
C ILE A 113 5.68 15.88 -15.57
N ILE A 114 6.61 14.93 -15.70
CA ILE A 114 8.05 15.22 -15.79
C ILE A 114 8.32 16.12 -17.00
N GLU A 115 7.77 15.77 -18.16
CA GLU A 115 7.93 16.53 -19.39
C GLU A 115 7.49 18.00 -19.22
N ARG A 116 6.31 18.22 -18.65
CA ARG A 116 5.78 19.57 -18.40
C ARG A 116 6.56 20.33 -17.32
N SER A 117 6.87 19.67 -16.19
CA SER A 117 7.54 20.30 -15.05
C SER A 117 8.99 20.66 -15.36
N TRP A 118 9.66 19.91 -16.23
CA TRP A 118 11.08 20.07 -16.53
C TRP A 118 11.35 20.53 -17.97
N ILE A 119 10.34 21.04 -18.68
CA ILE A 119 10.43 21.38 -20.12
C ILE A 119 11.62 22.29 -20.49
N LYS A 120 12.08 23.16 -19.59
CA LYS A 120 13.24 24.05 -19.83
C LYS A 120 14.59 23.42 -19.48
N ARG A 121 14.59 22.28 -18.78
CA ARG A 121 15.77 21.59 -18.25
C ARG A 121 16.07 20.29 -19.00
N LEU A 122 15.06 19.70 -19.64
CA LEU A 122 15.20 18.48 -20.42
C LEU A 122 15.93 18.75 -21.73
N GLY A 123 16.98 17.97 -21.98
CA GLY A 123 17.68 17.92 -23.25
C GLY A 123 16.84 17.22 -24.34
N PRO A 124 17.25 17.31 -25.62
CA PRO A 124 16.50 16.71 -26.74
C PRO A 124 16.33 15.19 -26.61
N LEU A 125 17.34 14.47 -26.10
CA LEU A 125 17.30 13.03 -25.92
C LEU A 125 16.37 12.62 -24.77
N GLU A 126 16.35 13.40 -23.68
CA GLU A 126 15.48 13.12 -22.53
C GLU A 126 14.01 13.36 -22.91
N ARG A 127 13.73 14.39 -23.71
CA ARG A 127 12.38 14.60 -24.23
C ARG A 127 11.92 13.46 -25.12
N ARG A 128 12.76 13.04 -26.07
CA ARG A 128 12.46 11.87 -26.92
C ARG A 128 12.23 10.62 -26.10
N ALA A 129 13.06 10.35 -25.09
CA ALA A 129 12.86 9.19 -24.22
C ALA A 129 11.52 9.25 -23.47
N LEU A 130 11.05 10.43 -23.05
CA LEU A 130 9.74 10.59 -22.43
C LEU A 130 8.59 10.41 -23.43
N ASP A 131 8.76 10.87 -24.67
CA ASP A 131 7.80 10.65 -25.75
C ASP A 131 7.69 9.14 -26.06
N ASP A 132 8.82 8.47 -26.25
CA ASP A 132 8.90 7.02 -26.50
C ASP A 132 8.28 6.21 -25.34
N CYS A 133 8.54 6.61 -24.08
CA CYS A 133 7.89 6.00 -22.91
C CYS A 133 6.37 6.14 -22.95
N GLN A 134 5.88 7.33 -23.28
CA GLN A 134 4.44 7.61 -23.31
C GLN A 134 3.74 6.83 -24.43
N GLU A 135 4.35 6.72 -25.61
CA GLU A 135 3.87 5.88 -26.71
C GLU A 135 3.81 4.40 -26.28
N LEU A 136 4.90 3.87 -25.73
CA LEU A 136 4.97 2.49 -25.28
C LEU A 136 3.92 2.17 -24.20
N PHE A 137 3.69 3.08 -23.26
CA PHE A 137 2.65 2.88 -22.24
C PHE A 137 1.24 2.92 -22.83
N GLN A 138 0.99 3.74 -23.84
CA GLN A 138 -0.30 3.75 -24.55
C GLN A 138 -0.55 2.43 -25.28
N GLU A 139 0.44 1.96 -26.03
CA GLU A 139 0.38 0.66 -26.72
C GLU A 139 0.16 -0.49 -25.73
N THR A 140 0.91 -0.49 -24.61
CA THR A 140 0.76 -1.49 -23.54
C THR A 140 -0.66 -1.52 -22.98
N MET A 141 -1.30 -0.36 -22.77
CA MET A 141 -2.68 -0.30 -22.30
C MET A 141 -3.66 -0.88 -23.33
N ASP A 142 -3.43 -0.66 -24.63
CA ASP A 142 -4.27 -1.23 -25.69
C ASP A 142 -4.11 -2.76 -25.78
N GLU A 143 -2.89 -3.26 -25.62
CA GLU A 143 -2.64 -4.71 -25.52
C GLU A 143 -3.34 -5.33 -24.30
N PHE A 144 -3.32 -4.65 -23.15
CA PHE A 144 -4.05 -5.10 -21.96
C PHE A 144 -5.56 -5.14 -22.19
N ARG A 145 -6.15 -4.12 -22.81
CA ARG A 145 -7.59 -4.14 -23.18
C ARG A 145 -7.91 -5.30 -24.10
N ASN A 146 -7.05 -5.57 -25.08
CA ASN A 146 -7.21 -6.70 -25.99
C ASN A 146 -7.10 -8.05 -25.26
N ALA A 147 -6.17 -8.19 -24.32
CA ALA A 147 -6.02 -9.39 -23.49
C ALA A 147 -7.24 -9.60 -22.58
N LEU A 148 -7.72 -8.55 -21.91
CA LEU A 148 -8.92 -8.60 -21.06
C LEU A 148 -10.16 -9.06 -21.84
N SER A 149 -10.35 -8.57 -23.06
CA SER A 149 -11.46 -8.98 -23.93
C SER A 149 -11.45 -10.48 -24.26
N ARG A 150 -10.26 -11.10 -24.29
CA ARG A 150 -10.06 -12.54 -24.54
C ARG A 150 -10.27 -13.36 -23.26
N SER A 151 -9.72 -12.91 -22.13
CA SER A 151 -9.84 -13.60 -20.85
C SER A 151 -11.29 -13.70 -20.35
N VAL A 152 -12.10 -12.66 -20.56
CA VAL A 152 -13.53 -12.69 -20.22
C VAL A 152 -14.28 -13.71 -21.09
N LYS A 153 -14.00 -13.76 -22.40
CA LYS A 153 -14.63 -14.72 -23.33
C LYS A 153 -14.27 -16.18 -23.03
N GLY A 154 -13.09 -16.42 -22.46
CA GLY A 154 -12.66 -17.76 -22.00
C GLY A 154 -13.42 -18.22 -20.76
N GLY A 155 -13.66 -17.32 -19.79
CA GLY A 155 -14.39 -17.62 -18.56
C GLY A 155 -15.89 -17.88 -18.72
N LEU A 156 -16.50 -17.48 -19.86
CA LEU A 156 -17.91 -17.79 -20.20
C LEU A 156 -18.12 -19.19 -20.79
N ARG A 157 -17.04 -19.97 -21.03
CA ARG A 157 -17.11 -21.32 -21.61
C ARG A 157 -16.71 -22.45 -20.64
N SER A 158 -16.39 -22.11 -19.40
CA SER A 158 -16.09 -23.05 -18.31
C SER A 158 -17.19 -22.99 -17.27
#